data_AF-A0A852I7L4-F1
#
_entry.id   AF-A0A852I7L4-F1
#
_cell.length_a   1.000
_cell.length_b   1.000
_cell.length_c   1.000
_cell.angle_alpha   90.00
_cell.angle_beta   90.00
_cell.angle_gamma   90.00
#
_symmetry.space_group_name_H-M   'P 1'
#
loop_
_entity.id
_entity.type
_entity.pdbx_description
1 polymer ?
#
loop_
_entity_poly.entity_id
_entity_poly.type
_entity_poly.pdbx_seq_one_letter_code
_entity_poly.pdbx_strand_id
1 'polypeptide(L)'
;GGNVLRMSSDIRTKPKTAVQKSKTSPLPCSPESAIKPQPKPSDKLNPKTIDPFGAYSHRSSAFAAVYAKGGIPCRLVHGSVKHKLRWECPPETVPFDPLLLTLAEGLRETKHPYTFVSIEGFKELLMVEGASEKAIPLLPRLVPVLKAALAHSDDEVFGRGLDALVQLSAVVGPSLNDHLKHLLTNLSRRLMDKKFKEKITTALQKLEHYGGKVS
;
A
#
# COMPACT_ATOMS: atom_id res chain seq x y z
N GLY A 1 20.33 -51.96 30.30
CA GLY A 1 20.63 -50.92 31.31
C GLY A 1 21.86 -50.15 30.89
N GLY A 2 22.24 -49.03 31.51
CA GLY A 2 21.52 -48.16 32.46
C GLY A 2 21.69 -46.70 31.99
N ASN A 3 20.71 -45.81 32.15
CA ASN A 3 20.30 -45.13 33.39
C ASN A 3 21.36 -44.16 33.98
N VAL A 4 21.11 -42.86 33.73
CA VAL A 4 21.31 -41.69 34.61
C VAL A 4 22.61 -41.56 35.42
N LEU A 5 23.33 -40.44 35.21
CA LEU A 5 23.82 -39.67 36.36
C LEU A 5 23.72 -38.15 36.14
N ARG A 6 23.27 -37.47 37.19
CA ARG A 6 23.01 -36.04 37.35
C ARG A 6 23.93 -35.55 38.46
N MET A 7 24.76 -34.53 38.25
CA MET A 7 25.31 -33.74 39.36
C MET A 7 25.45 -32.26 38.98
N SER A 8 25.03 -31.41 39.91
CA SER A 8 25.27 -29.97 39.95
C SER A 8 26.30 -29.67 41.03
N SER A 9 27.04 -28.56 40.92
CA SER A 9 27.64 -27.90 42.09
C SER A 9 28.03 -26.45 41.79
N ASP A 10 27.34 -25.50 42.42
CA ASP A 10 27.75 -24.11 42.53
C ASP A 10 29.05 -23.96 43.35
N ILE A 11 29.89 -22.98 43.00
CA ILE A 11 30.86 -22.40 43.94
C ILE A 11 30.81 -20.87 43.84
N ARG A 12 30.62 -20.22 45.00
CA ARG A 12 30.49 -18.77 45.19
C ARG A 12 31.64 -18.27 46.08
N THR A 13 32.50 -17.36 45.59
CA THR A 13 33.08 -16.27 46.42
C THR A 13 33.80 -15.18 45.58
N LYS A 14 33.61 -13.91 45.97
CA LYS A 14 34.43 -12.71 45.64
C LYS A 14 35.46 -12.47 46.81
N PRO A 15 36.10 -11.29 47.09
CA PRO A 15 36.19 -9.98 46.40
C PRO A 15 37.56 -9.21 46.50
N LYS A 16 37.53 -7.89 46.14
CA LYS A 16 38.51 -6.77 46.39
C LYS A 16 39.65 -6.63 45.36
N THR A 17 40.17 -5.45 44.99
CA THR A 17 40.26 -4.08 45.60
C THR A 17 40.28 -3.01 44.46
N ALA A 18 39.49 -1.92 44.40
CA ALA A 18 39.66 -0.54 44.96
C ALA A 18 41.03 0.15 44.62
N VAL A 19 41.22 1.48 44.42
CA VAL A 19 40.53 2.75 44.79
C VAL A 19 40.89 3.86 43.75
N GLN A 20 40.04 4.80 43.34
CA GLN A 20 40.01 6.27 43.67
C GLN A 20 39.12 7.01 42.62
N LYS A 21 38.37 8.13 42.80
CA LYS A 21 37.90 8.96 43.95
C LYS A 21 38.55 10.36 44.22
N SER A 22 38.05 11.44 43.60
CA SER A 22 38.13 12.83 44.11
C SER A 22 36.90 13.71 43.75
N LYS A 23 36.54 14.66 44.63
CA LYS A 23 35.41 15.63 44.57
C LYS A 23 35.85 16.96 45.19
N THR A 24 35.39 18.12 44.67
CA THR A 24 35.33 19.41 45.41
C THR A 24 34.20 20.32 44.88
N SER A 25 33.75 21.32 45.66
CA SER A 25 32.70 22.34 45.40
C SER A 25 32.96 23.56 46.35
N PRO A 26 32.19 24.69 46.42
CA PRO A 26 31.36 25.45 45.44
C PRO A 26 31.49 27.03 45.48
N LEU A 27 30.94 27.74 44.45
CA LEU A 27 30.36 29.14 44.44
C LEU A 27 31.26 30.39 44.75
N PRO A 28 30.85 31.69 44.49
CA PRO A 28 29.54 32.25 44.08
C PRO A 28 29.48 33.37 42.96
N CYS A 29 28.24 33.78 42.62
CA CYS A 29 27.75 35.12 42.20
C CYS A 29 27.71 35.66 40.72
N SER A 30 26.45 35.77 40.23
CA SER A 30 25.81 36.89 39.49
C SER A 30 26.02 37.11 37.97
N PRO A 31 25.05 37.77 37.28
CA PRO A 31 24.70 37.41 35.90
C PRO A 31 25.12 38.44 34.83
N GLU A 32 25.25 37.98 33.57
CA GLU A 32 25.35 38.87 32.41
C GLU A 32 24.41 38.46 31.26
N SER A 33 23.99 39.48 30.52
CA SER A 33 22.87 39.58 29.59
C SER A 33 22.76 38.53 28.49
N ALA A 34 21.52 38.29 28.04
CA ALA A 34 21.22 37.38 26.93
C ALA A 34 21.73 37.91 25.57
N ILE A 35 22.57 37.13 24.89
CA ILE A 35 22.89 37.34 23.47
C ILE A 35 22.17 36.27 22.65
N LYS A 36 21.03 36.64 22.06
CA LYS A 36 20.42 35.86 20.98
C LYS A 36 21.38 35.87 19.78
N PRO A 37 21.60 34.74 19.07
CA PRO A 37 22.35 34.74 17.82
C PRO A 37 21.70 35.72 16.84
N GLN A 38 22.46 36.72 16.38
CA GLN A 38 22.01 37.63 15.34
C GLN A 38 21.82 36.84 14.04
N PRO A 39 20.69 36.98 13.31
CA PRO A 39 20.49 36.31 12.03
C PRO A 39 21.58 36.75 11.06
N LYS A 40 22.25 35.79 10.43
CA LYS A 40 23.25 36.11 9.41
C LYS A 40 22.52 36.65 8.17
N PRO A 41 23.13 37.54 7.37
CA PRO A 41 22.54 37.98 6.10
C PRO A 41 22.18 36.83 5.16
N SER A 42 22.90 35.69 5.26
CA SER A 42 22.60 34.43 4.58
C SER A 42 21.22 33.85 4.91
N ASP A 43 20.69 34.08 6.11
CA ASP A 43 19.41 33.49 6.55
C ASP A 43 18.21 34.11 5.82
N LYS A 44 18.40 35.33 5.26
CA LYS A 44 17.44 35.99 4.34
C LYS A 44 17.55 35.48 2.90
N LEU A 45 18.60 34.73 2.58
CA LEU A 45 18.79 33.99 1.34
C LEU A 45 18.63 32.50 1.63
N ASN A 46 17.38 32.12 1.92
CA ASN A 46 16.94 30.73 1.89
C ASN A 46 16.17 30.49 0.57
N PRO A 47 16.82 30.50 -0.62
CA PRO A 47 16.24 29.76 -1.72
C PRO A 47 16.18 28.31 -1.23
N LYS A 48 15.00 27.69 -1.31
CA LYS A 48 14.91 26.24 -1.05
C LYS A 48 15.90 25.59 -2.02
N THR A 49 17.00 25.05 -1.50
CA THR A 49 18.00 24.36 -2.33
C THR A 49 17.28 23.21 -3.00
N ILE A 50 16.92 23.41 -4.26
CA ILE A 50 16.25 22.41 -5.07
C ILE A 50 17.34 21.41 -5.40
N ASP A 51 17.41 20.33 -4.63
CA ASP A 51 18.36 19.26 -4.90
C ASP A 51 17.95 18.62 -6.24
N PRO A 52 18.75 18.77 -7.32
CA PRO A 52 18.41 18.23 -8.63
C PRO A 52 18.58 16.70 -8.70
N PHE A 53 19.22 16.10 -7.69
CA PHE A 53 19.38 14.65 -7.52
C PHE A 53 18.56 14.10 -6.35
N GLY A 54 17.93 14.99 -5.58
CA GLY A 54 16.97 14.70 -4.53
C GLY A 54 15.71 14.15 -5.18
N ALA A 55 15.75 12.86 -5.50
CA ALA A 55 14.70 12.12 -6.17
C ALA A 55 13.35 12.54 -5.58
N TYR A 56 12.53 13.19 -6.43
CA TYR A 56 11.29 13.85 -6.07
C TYR A 56 10.63 13.15 -4.88
N SER A 57 10.43 13.88 -3.78
CA SER A 57 9.85 13.35 -2.54
C SER A 57 8.34 13.09 -2.66
N HIS A 58 7.98 12.36 -3.72
CA HIS A 58 6.76 11.58 -3.80
C HIS A 58 6.70 10.72 -2.54
N ARG A 59 5.80 11.10 -1.64
CA ARG A 59 5.43 10.24 -0.51
C ARG A 59 5.05 8.90 -1.12
N SER A 60 5.77 7.85 -0.74
CA SER A 60 5.43 6.49 -1.16
C SER A 60 3.97 6.25 -0.84
N SER A 61 3.20 5.73 -1.80
CA SER A 61 1.80 5.38 -1.54
C SER A 61 1.71 4.28 -0.48
N ALA A 62 0.52 4.08 0.08
CA ALA A 62 0.28 2.95 0.98
C ALA A 62 0.67 1.62 0.32
N PHE A 63 0.22 1.39 -0.92
CA PHE A 63 0.62 0.22 -1.72
C PHE A 63 2.14 0.07 -1.87
N ALA A 64 2.83 1.11 -2.37
CA ALA A 64 4.26 1.04 -2.63
C ALA A 64 5.07 0.85 -1.33
N ALA A 65 4.62 1.43 -0.22
CA ALA A 65 5.21 1.22 1.10
C ALA A 65 4.98 -0.21 1.64
N VAL A 66 3.81 -0.82 1.40
CA VAL A 66 3.53 -2.22 1.79
C VAL A 66 4.33 -3.19 0.93
N TYR A 67 4.36 -3.00 -0.40
CA TYR A 67 5.15 -3.84 -1.31
C TYR A 67 6.66 -3.78 -1.02
N ALA A 68 7.21 -2.58 -0.80
CA ALA A 68 8.63 -2.41 -0.45
C ALA A 68 9.02 -3.08 0.87
N LYS A 69 8.06 -3.23 1.81
CA LYS A 69 8.25 -3.97 3.07
C LYS A 69 7.98 -5.48 2.94
N GLY A 70 7.60 -5.97 1.76
CA GLY A 70 7.24 -7.38 1.55
C GLY A 70 5.87 -7.78 2.12
N GLY A 71 4.97 -6.83 2.39
CA GLY A 71 3.63 -7.11 2.91
C GLY A 71 2.61 -7.59 1.85
N ILE A 72 3.05 -7.83 0.61
CA ILE A 72 2.26 -8.42 -0.47
C ILE A 72 2.88 -9.80 -0.75
N PRO A 73 2.17 -10.93 -0.58
CA PRO A 73 2.72 -12.28 -0.64
C PRO A 73 2.89 -12.79 -2.09
N CYS A 74 3.36 -11.91 -2.99
CA CYS A 74 3.70 -12.27 -4.36
C CYS A 74 4.86 -11.41 -4.89
N ARG A 75 5.60 -11.98 -5.86
CA ARG A 75 6.75 -11.35 -6.50
C ARG A 75 6.58 -11.38 -8.02
N LEU A 76 6.97 -10.28 -8.67
CA LEU A 76 7.14 -10.25 -10.11
C LEU A 76 8.28 -11.21 -10.51
N VAL A 77 7.97 -12.13 -11.43
CA VAL A 77 8.96 -12.97 -12.12
C VAL A 77 9.08 -12.50 -13.56
N HIS A 78 10.26 -12.01 -13.91
CA HIS A 78 10.61 -11.67 -15.29
C HIS A 78 10.87 -12.97 -16.08
N GLY A 79 9.88 -13.43 -16.85
CA GLY A 79 10.10 -14.42 -17.91
C GLY A 79 10.58 -13.77 -19.21
N SER A 80 11.20 -14.55 -20.09
CA SER A 80 11.81 -14.08 -21.35
C SER A 80 10.83 -13.52 -22.38
N VAL A 81 9.53 -13.83 -22.25
CA VAL A 81 8.46 -13.39 -23.17
C VAL A 81 7.25 -12.80 -22.43
N LYS A 82 6.92 -13.33 -21.25
CA LYS A 82 5.82 -12.84 -20.41
C LYS A 82 6.27 -12.73 -18.95
N HIS A 83 5.88 -11.63 -18.33
CA HIS A 83 5.96 -11.46 -16.88
C HIS A 83 4.79 -12.19 -16.22
N LYS A 84 5.03 -12.72 -15.01
CA LYS A 84 4.00 -13.37 -14.19
C LYS A 84 4.22 -13.06 -12.72
N LEU A 85 3.17 -13.20 -11.91
CA LEU A 85 3.35 -13.26 -10.47
C LEU A 85 3.78 -14.67 -10.05
N ARG A 86 4.57 -14.72 -8.98
CA ARG A 86 4.79 -15.92 -8.17
C ARG A 86 4.31 -15.58 -6.77
N TRP A 87 3.25 -16.25 -6.34
CA TRP A 87 2.76 -16.16 -4.97
C TRP A 87 3.64 -16.97 -4.02
N GLU A 88 3.72 -16.53 -2.77
CA GLU A 88 4.48 -17.20 -1.71
C GLU A 88 3.71 -18.41 -1.14
N CYS A 89 2.38 -18.42 -1.28
CA CYS A 89 1.47 -19.54 -1.04
C CYS A 89 0.32 -19.54 -2.09
N PRO A 90 -0.52 -20.60 -2.21
CA PRO A 90 -1.61 -20.63 -3.18
C PRO A 90 -2.60 -19.46 -2.97
N PRO A 91 -2.98 -18.68 -4.00
CA PRO A 91 -3.85 -17.51 -3.87
C PRO A 91 -5.17 -17.76 -3.12
N GLU A 92 -5.70 -18.97 -3.24
CA GLU A 92 -6.93 -19.44 -2.60
C GLU A 92 -6.86 -19.37 -1.06
N THR A 93 -5.65 -19.54 -0.52
CA THR A 93 -5.33 -19.55 0.92
C THR A 93 -5.02 -18.16 1.49
N VAL A 94 -4.85 -17.16 0.64
CA VAL A 94 -4.43 -15.81 1.05
C VAL A 94 -5.63 -15.01 1.60
N PRO A 95 -5.50 -14.31 2.75
CA PRO A 95 -6.56 -13.47 3.26
C PRO A 95 -6.79 -12.24 2.37
N PHE A 96 -8.06 -11.97 2.01
CA PHE A 96 -8.45 -10.83 1.18
C PHE A 96 -8.39 -9.48 1.92
N ASP A 97 -8.57 -9.45 3.24
CA ASP A 97 -8.37 -8.24 4.07
C ASP A 97 -6.99 -8.32 4.74
N PRO A 98 -6.09 -7.32 4.59
CA PRO A 98 -6.21 -6.08 3.81
C PRO A 98 -5.74 -6.19 2.35
N LEU A 99 -5.40 -7.38 1.87
CA LEU A 99 -4.65 -7.54 0.62
C LEU A 99 -5.38 -7.05 -0.64
N LEU A 100 -6.64 -7.46 -0.85
CA LEU A 100 -7.41 -7.06 -2.03
C LEU A 100 -7.61 -5.54 -2.09
N LEU A 101 -7.80 -4.91 -0.93
CA LEU A 101 -7.88 -3.45 -0.80
C LEU A 101 -6.54 -2.77 -1.09
N THR A 102 -5.43 -3.33 -0.58
CA THR A 102 -4.08 -2.84 -0.86
C THR A 102 -3.80 -2.89 -2.36
N LEU A 103 -4.08 -4.03 -3.02
CA LEU A 103 -3.94 -4.19 -4.47
C LEU A 103 -4.82 -3.20 -5.25
N ALA A 104 -6.07 -2.96 -4.80
CA ALA A 104 -6.96 -1.97 -5.40
C ALA A 104 -6.41 -0.53 -5.30
N GLU A 105 -5.79 -0.15 -4.17
CA GLU A 105 -5.11 1.14 -4.04
C GLU A 105 -3.93 1.26 -5.02
N GLY A 106 -3.21 0.15 -5.21
CA GLY A 106 -2.10 0.03 -6.15
C GLY A 106 -2.47 0.20 -7.63
N LEU A 107 -3.75 0.16 -8.01
CA LEU A 107 -4.18 0.40 -9.40
C LEU A 107 -3.84 1.83 -9.88
N ARG A 108 -3.64 2.75 -8.94
CA ARG A 108 -3.22 4.14 -9.17
C ARG A 108 -1.71 4.32 -9.36
N GLU A 109 -0.92 3.27 -9.22
CA GLU A 109 0.53 3.31 -9.42
C GLU A 109 0.89 3.45 -10.89
N THR A 110 1.85 4.32 -11.18
CA THR A 110 2.36 4.58 -12.54
C THR A 110 3.77 4.04 -12.77
N LYS A 111 4.40 3.43 -11.76
CA LYS A 111 5.77 2.93 -11.81
C LYS A 111 5.80 1.41 -11.82
N HIS A 112 6.65 0.84 -12.70
CA HIS A 112 7.01 -0.57 -12.62
C HIS A 112 7.96 -0.80 -11.42
N PRO A 113 7.84 -1.91 -10.67
CA PRO A 113 6.94 -3.05 -10.86
C PRO A 113 5.54 -2.86 -10.26
N TYR A 114 5.31 -1.80 -9.49
CA TYR A 114 4.09 -1.61 -8.70
C TYR A 114 2.80 -1.73 -9.52
N THR A 115 2.74 -1.08 -10.68
CA THR A 115 1.63 -1.18 -11.63
C THR A 115 1.31 -2.61 -12.05
N PHE A 116 2.33 -3.45 -12.28
CA PHE A 116 2.11 -4.84 -12.71
C PHE A 116 1.58 -5.69 -11.54
N VAL A 117 2.19 -5.52 -10.36
CA VAL A 117 1.82 -6.28 -9.16
C VAL A 117 0.40 -5.96 -8.70
N SER A 118 -0.03 -4.70 -8.76
CA SER A 118 -1.40 -4.32 -8.42
C SER A 118 -2.43 -4.86 -9.39
N ILE A 119 -2.21 -4.73 -10.71
CA ILE A 119 -3.15 -5.20 -11.74
C ILE A 119 -3.30 -6.72 -11.69
N GLU A 120 -2.21 -7.47 -11.85
CA GLU A 120 -2.27 -8.93 -11.91
C GLU A 120 -2.60 -9.54 -10.55
N GLY A 121 -2.16 -8.92 -9.44
CA GLY A 121 -2.48 -9.43 -8.10
C GLY A 121 -3.96 -9.25 -7.75
N PHE A 122 -4.56 -8.11 -8.08
CA PHE A 122 -5.99 -7.87 -7.90
C PHE A 122 -6.83 -8.88 -8.72
N LYS A 123 -6.45 -9.07 -9.99
CA LYS A 123 -7.08 -10.00 -10.92
C LYS A 123 -6.95 -11.46 -10.48
N GLU A 124 -5.75 -11.92 -10.13
CA GLU A 124 -5.51 -13.31 -9.73
C GLU A 124 -6.23 -13.65 -8.42
N LEU A 125 -6.33 -12.71 -7.45
CA LEU A 125 -7.19 -12.90 -6.28
C LEU A 125 -8.67 -13.01 -6.65
N LEU A 126 -9.17 -12.13 -7.53
CA LEU A 126 -10.58 -12.18 -7.95
C LEU A 126 -10.94 -13.45 -8.76
N MET A 127 -9.95 -14.20 -9.25
CA MET A 127 -10.16 -15.46 -9.97
C MET A 127 -10.14 -16.72 -9.08
N VAL A 128 -9.88 -16.61 -7.77
CA VAL A 128 -9.84 -17.79 -6.88
C VAL A 128 -11.23 -18.34 -6.58
N GLU A 129 -11.29 -19.63 -6.24
CA GLU A 129 -12.52 -20.24 -5.72
C GLU A 129 -12.92 -19.57 -4.39
N GLY A 130 -14.21 -19.23 -4.28
CA GLY A 130 -14.76 -18.49 -3.15
C GLY A 130 -14.35 -17.00 -3.08
N ALA A 131 -13.98 -16.38 -4.21
CA ALA A 131 -13.63 -14.96 -4.26
C ALA A 131 -14.83 -14.05 -3.91
N SER A 132 -16.06 -14.45 -4.23
CA SER A 132 -17.29 -13.70 -3.95
C SER A 132 -17.50 -13.47 -2.46
N GLU A 133 -17.48 -14.54 -1.67
CA GLU A 133 -17.73 -14.53 -0.22
C GLU A 133 -16.63 -13.73 0.51
N LYS A 134 -15.40 -13.74 -0.03
CA LYS A 134 -14.26 -12.99 0.50
C LYS A 134 -14.27 -11.50 0.09
N ALA A 135 -14.79 -11.17 -1.09
CA ALA A 135 -14.79 -9.80 -1.62
C ALA A 135 -16.02 -8.97 -1.19
N ILE A 136 -17.20 -9.58 -1.08
CA ILE A 136 -18.46 -8.89 -0.71
C ILE A 136 -18.33 -8.09 0.60
N PRO A 137 -17.78 -8.63 1.72
CA PRO A 137 -17.60 -7.88 2.96
C PRO A 137 -16.69 -6.64 2.84
N LEU A 138 -15.85 -6.59 1.80
CA LEU A 138 -14.91 -5.50 1.56
C LEU A 138 -15.47 -4.40 0.64
N LEU A 139 -16.64 -4.59 0.03
CA LEU A 139 -17.25 -3.62 -0.90
C LEU A 139 -17.33 -2.18 -0.35
N PRO A 140 -17.75 -1.93 0.91
CA PRO A 140 -17.79 -0.58 1.47
C PRO A 140 -16.41 0.13 1.49
N ARG A 141 -15.31 -0.64 1.55
CA ARG A 141 -13.93 -0.14 1.51
C ARG A 141 -13.35 -0.13 0.08
N LEU A 142 -13.72 -1.10 -0.78
CA LEU A 142 -13.26 -1.18 -2.17
C LEU A 142 -13.84 -0.06 -3.05
N VAL A 143 -15.13 0.25 -2.88
CA VAL A 143 -15.85 1.24 -3.68
C VAL A 143 -15.18 2.63 -3.68
N PRO A 144 -14.82 3.25 -2.54
CA PRO A 144 -14.12 4.53 -2.56
C PRO A 144 -12.72 4.46 -3.18
N VAL A 145 -12.01 3.33 -3.06
CA VAL A 145 -10.69 3.11 -3.67
C VAL A 145 -10.80 3.04 -5.20
N LEU A 146 -11.72 2.22 -5.73
CA LEU A 146 -12.00 2.15 -7.17
C LEU A 146 -12.54 3.49 -7.71
N LYS A 147 -13.39 4.17 -6.96
CA LYS A 147 -13.87 5.52 -7.29
C LYS A 147 -12.71 6.51 -7.47
N ALA A 148 -11.66 6.42 -6.65
CA ALA A 148 -10.48 7.28 -6.77
C ALA A 148 -9.64 6.97 -8.03
N ALA A 149 -9.58 5.72 -8.48
CA ALA A 149 -8.98 5.37 -9.77
C ALA A 149 -9.83 5.85 -10.96
N LEU A 150 -11.15 5.68 -10.90
CA LEU A 150 -12.09 6.14 -11.94
C LEU A 150 -12.23 7.67 -12.02
N ALA A 151 -11.91 8.40 -10.94
CA ALA A 151 -11.88 9.85 -10.92
C ALA A 151 -10.51 10.44 -11.34
N HIS A 152 -9.52 9.59 -11.66
CA HIS A 152 -8.16 10.04 -11.91
C HIS A 152 -8.02 10.79 -13.25
N SER A 153 -7.08 11.73 -13.31
CA SER A 153 -6.75 12.48 -14.53
C SER A 153 -5.97 11.63 -15.53
N ASP A 154 -5.01 10.84 -15.04
CA ASP A 154 -4.25 9.87 -15.84
C ASP A 154 -5.18 8.81 -16.45
N ASP A 155 -5.15 8.74 -17.77
CA ASP A 155 -5.95 7.87 -18.63
C ASP A 155 -5.66 6.38 -18.44
N GLU A 156 -4.42 6.01 -18.11
CA GLU A 156 -4.03 4.62 -17.83
C GLU A 156 -4.56 4.17 -16.46
N VAL A 157 -4.49 5.06 -15.47
CA VAL A 157 -5.07 4.81 -14.14
C VAL A 157 -6.60 4.68 -14.23
N PHE A 158 -7.25 5.56 -15.00
CA PHE A 158 -8.68 5.44 -15.30
C PHE A 158 -8.98 4.09 -15.98
N GLY A 159 -8.20 3.73 -17.01
CA GLY A 159 -8.36 2.49 -17.76
C GLY A 159 -8.30 1.23 -16.88
N ARG A 160 -7.35 1.18 -15.93
CA ARG A 160 -7.20 0.09 -14.95
C ARG A 160 -8.31 0.09 -13.91
N GLY A 161 -8.73 1.26 -13.43
CA GLY A 161 -9.89 1.38 -12.53
C GLY A 161 -11.18 0.86 -13.16
N LEU A 162 -11.35 1.06 -14.47
CA LEU A 162 -12.48 0.54 -15.24
C LEU A 162 -12.40 -0.99 -15.41
N ASP A 163 -11.23 -1.53 -15.71
CA ASP A 163 -11.04 -2.98 -15.85
C ASP A 163 -11.22 -3.69 -14.49
N ALA A 164 -10.71 -3.12 -13.41
CA ALA A 164 -10.89 -3.61 -12.05
C ALA A 164 -12.36 -3.56 -11.59
N LEU A 165 -13.11 -2.53 -11.98
CA LEU A 165 -14.56 -2.46 -11.74
C LEU A 165 -15.30 -3.61 -12.45
N VAL A 166 -14.96 -3.90 -13.71
CA VAL A 166 -15.55 -5.01 -14.48
C VAL A 166 -15.17 -6.38 -13.90
N GLN A 167 -13.93 -6.55 -13.42
CA GLN A 167 -13.50 -7.76 -12.74
C GLN A 167 -14.25 -7.95 -11.41
N LEU A 168 -14.38 -6.90 -10.61
CA LEU A 168 -15.09 -6.96 -9.33
C LEU A 168 -16.59 -7.27 -9.54
N SER A 169 -17.25 -6.64 -10.52
CA SER A 169 -18.66 -6.91 -10.79
C SER A 169 -18.91 -8.34 -11.28
N ALA A 170 -18.00 -8.92 -12.06
CA ALA A 170 -18.07 -10.33 -12.45
C ALA A 170 -18.04 -11.31 -11.25
N VAL A 171 -17.39 -10.92 -10.15
CA VAL A 171 -17.21 -11.75 -8.95
C VAL A 171 -18.33 -11.54 -7.93
N VAL A 172 -18.68 -10.29 -7.61
CA VAL A 172 -19.69 -10.01 -6.56
C VAL A 172 -21.11 -9.88 -7.10
N GLY A 173 -21.28 -9.81 -8.43
CA GLY A 173 -22.58 -9.76 -9.10
C GLY A 173 -23.52 -8.68 -8.55
N PRO A 174 -24.79 -9.01 -8.26
CA PRO A 174 -25.78 -8.06 -7.76
C PRO A 174 -25.39 -7.32 -6.47
N SER A 175 -24.48 -7.86 -5.65
CA SER A 175 -24.01 -7.20 -4.41
C SER A 175 -23.30 -5.86 -4.66
N LEU A 176 -22.88 -5.57 -5.89
CA LEU A 176 -22.32 -4.27 -6.25
C LEU A 176 -23.39 -3.18 -6.42
N ASN A 177 -24.66 -3.54 -6.65
CA ASN A 177 -25.71 -2.63 -7.11
C ASN A 177 -25.95 -1.46 -6.14
N ASP A 178 -25.94 -1.72 -4.84
CA ASP A 178 -26.09 -0.70 -3.77
C ASP A 178 -25.03 0.42 -3.83
N HIS A 179 -23.88 0.09 -4.42
CA HIS A 179 -22.70 0.95 -4.53
C HIS A 179 -22.50 1.56 -5.92
N LEU A 180 -23.09 0.98 -6.98
CA LEU A 180 -22.87 1.39 -8.39
C LEU A 180 -23.05 2.88 -8.62
N LYS A 181 -24.06 3.49 -7.99
CA LYS A 181 -24.35 4.94 -8.08
C LYS A 181 -23.13 5.83 -7.86
N HIS A 182 -22.19 5.44 -7.00
CA HIS A 182 -20.98 6.21 -6.69
C HIS A 182 -19.85 6.06 -7.72
N LEU A 183 -19.90 5.00 -8.51
CA LEU A 183 -18.90 4.63 -9.52
C LEU A 183 -19.34 5.17 -10.90
N LEU A 184 -20.61 4.98 -11.25
CA LEU A 184 -21.22 5.43 -12.52
C LEU A 184 -21.07 6.95 -12.77
N THR A 185 -21.09 7.79 -11.72
CA THR A 185 -20.89 9.25 -11.86
C THR A 185 -19.54 9.64 -12.46
N ASN A 186 -18.50 8.81 -12.29
CA ASN A 186 -17.19 9.07 -12.88
C ASN A 186 -17.12 8.55 -14.32
N LEU A 187 -17.80 7.43 -14.60
CA LEU A 187 -17.92 6.87 -15.95
C LEU A 187 -18.67 7.81 -16.88
N SER A 188 -19.81 8.37 -16.46
CA SER A 188 -20.59 9.31 -17.28
C SER A 188 -19.81 10.56 -17.67
N ARG A 189 -18.94 11.06 -16.77
CA ARG A 189 -18.04 12.19 -17.05
C ARG A 189 -17.03 11.89 -18.16
N ARG A 190 -16.49 10.67 -18.19
CA ARG A 190 -15.52 10.21 -19.21
C ARG A 190 -16.19 9.63 -20.46
N LEU A 191 -17.49 9.34 -20.45
CA LEU A 191 -18.25 8.80 -21.60
C LEU A 191 -18.28 9.75 -22.81
N MET A 192 -18.17 11.06 -22.59
CA MET A 192 -18.08 12.07 -23.66
C MET A 192 -16.73 12.07 -24.37
N ASP A 193 -15.70 11.46 -23.78
CA ASP A 193 -14.39 11.31 -24.41
C ASP A 193 -14.43 10.18 -25.45
N LYS A 194 -14.17 10.52 -26.71
CA LYS A 194 -14.13 9.56 -27.82
C LYS A 194 -13.14 8.42 -27.57
N LYS A 195 -12.04 8.67 -26.83
CA LYS A 195 -11.04 7.65 -26.47
C LYS A 195 -11.61 6.54 -25.59
N PHE A 196 -12.56 6.87 -24.71
CA PHE A 196 -13.08 5.95 -23.70
C PHE A 196 -14.52 5.50 -23.94
N LYS A 197 -15.27 6.18 -24.82
CA LYS A 197 -16.69 5.90 -25.09
C LYS A 197 -16.98 4.41 -25.31
N GLU A 198 -16.22 3.75 -26.17
CA GLU A 198 -16.41 2.31 -26.47
C GLU A 198 -16.10 1.44 -25.26
N LYS A 199 -14.92 1.63 -24.62
CA LYS A 199 -14.51 0.86 -23.44
C LYS A 199 -15.50 1.02 -22.27
N ILE A 200 -15.99 2.23 -22.04
CA ILE A 200 -17.00 2.52 -21.01
C ILE A 200 -18.34 1.86 -21.39
N THR A 201 -18.78 1.94 -22.64
CA THR A 201 -20.02 1.29 -23.10
C THR A 201 -19.96 -0.23 -22.90
N THR A 202 -18.85 -0.87 -23.28
CA THR A 202 -18.62 -2.31 -23.03
C THR A 202 -18.58 -2.65 -21.54
N ALA A 203 -17.97 -1.79 -20.72
CA ALA A 203 -17.95 -1.99 -19.27
C ALA A 203 -19.35 -1.88 -18.66
N LEU A 204 -20.17 -0.92 -19.10
CA LEU A 204 -21.56 -0.75 -18.65
C LEU A 204 -22.44 -1.96 -19.02
N GLN A 205 -22.30 -2.50 -20.24
CA GLN A 205 -23.00 -3.72 -20.66
C GLN A 205 -22.61 -4.94 -19.79
N LYS A 206 -21.33 -5.06 -19.41
CA LYS A 206 -20.87 -6.10 -18.48
C LYS A 206 -21.41 -5.89 -17.07
N LEU A 207 -21.42 -4.65 -16.57
CA LEU A 207 -21.99 -4.28 -15.27
C LEU A 207 -23.48 -4.62 -15.20
N GLU A 208 -24.25 -4.35 -16.26
CA GLU A 208 -25.65 -4.75 -16.39
C GLU A 208 -25.82 -6.28 -16.41
N HIS A 209 -25.01 -6.99 -17.18
CA HIS A 209 -25.05 -8.45 -17.26
C HIS A 209 -24.77 -9.12 -15.90
N TYR A 210 -23.75 -8.67 -15.15
CA TYR A 210 -23.40 -9.23 -13.85
C TYR A 210 -24.28 -8.73 -12.70
N GLY A 211 -24.84 -7.52 -12.81
CA GLY A 211 -25.74 -6.93 -11.81
C GLY A 211 -27.09 -7.65 -11.68
N GLY A 212 -27.42 -8.52 -12.64
CA GLY A 212 -28.66 -9.28 -12.68
C GLY A 212 -29.88 -8.44 -13.06
N LYS A 213 -31.05 -9.07 -13.17
CA LYS A 213 -32.30 -8.33 -13.31
C LYS A 213 -32.67 -7.73 -11.95
N VAL A 214 -32.92 -6.42 -11.91
CA VAL A 214 -33.62 -5.79 -10.80
C VAL A 214 -34.96 -6.51 -10.65
N SER A 215 -35.13 -7.20 -9.52
CA SER A 215 -36.29 -8.04 -9.20
C SER A 215 -37.20 -7.33 -8.20
#